data_AF-A0A382IKR0-F1
#
_entry.id   AF-A0A382IKR0-F1
#
_cell.length_a   1.000
_cell.length_b   1.000
_cell.length_c   1.000
_cell.angle_alpha   90.00
_cell.angle_beta   90.00
_cell.angle_gamma   90.00
#
_symmetry.space_group_name_H-M   'P 1'
#
loop_
_entity.id
_entity.type
_entity.pdbx_description
1 polymer ?
#
loop_
_entity_poly.entity_id
_entity_poly.type
_entity_poly.pdbx_seq_one_letter_code
_entity_poly.pdbx_strand_id
1 'polypeptide(L)' 'MMTEPPKPGKSGDILCKICHKPLKEHSFEEQQECAKKLLEQDG' A
#
# COMPACT_ATOMS: atom_id res chain seq x y z
N MET A 1 28.48 12.96 19.00
CA MET A 1 28.13 12.51 17.63
C MET A 1 26.67 12.09 17.67
N MET A 2 25.85 12.86 16.96
CA MET A 2 24.39 12.90 17.12
C MET A 2 23.78 11.58 16.65
N THR A 3 22.96 10.93 17.48
CA THR A 3 22.05 9.86 17.03
C THR A 3 21.11 10.49 16.01
N GLU A 4 21.28 10.15 14.75
CA GLU A 4 20.37 10.54 13.68
C GLU A 4 18.95 10.09 14.08
N PRO A 5 17.97 11.01 14.21
CA PRO A 5 16.59 10.59 14.35
C PRO A 5 16.24 9.76 13.10
N PRO A 6 15.53 8.63 13.23
CA PRO A 6 15.11 7.87 12.06
C PRO A 6 14.38 8.85 11.16
N LYS A 7 14.90 9.05 9.93
CA LYS A 7 14.20 9.78 8.88
C LYS A 7 12.74 9.32 8.95
N PRO A 8 11.72 10.22 8.94
CA PRO A 8 10.37 9.83 8.61
C PRO A 8 10.39 9.38 7.16
N GLY A 9 10.90 8.17 6.94
CA GLY A 9 11.18 7.59 5.65
C GLY A 9 9.85 7.16 5.08
N LYS A 10 9.18 8.14 4.47
CA LYS A 10 7.93 8.02 3.72
C LYS A 10 6.80 7.51 4.58
N SER A 11 5.80 8.36 4.82
CA SER A 11 4.43 7.92 5.03
C SER A 11 4.19 6.73 4.11
N GLY A 12 4.15 5.52 4.67
CA GLY A 12 4.33 4.30 3.91
C GLY A 12 3.34 4.33 2.77
N ASP A 13 3.84 4.39 1.53
CA ASP A 13 3.01 4.23 0.36
C ASP A 13 2.22 2.95 0.61
N ILE A 14 0.91 3.09 0.88
CA ILE A 14 0.09 1.95 1.21
C ILE A 14 0.12 1.10 -0.05
N LEU A 15 0.86 0.00 0.00
CA LEU A 15 0.96 -0.91 -1.11
C LEU A 15 -0.30 -1.77 -1.09
N CYS A 16 -0.87 -1.98 -2.26
CA CYS A 16 -1.93 -2.94 -2.41
C CYS A 16 -1.44 -4.33 -2.00
N LYS A 17 -2.14 -5.01 -1.11
CA LYS A 17 -1.80 -6.38 -0.70
C LYS A 17 -1.96 -7.42 -1.82
N ILE A 18 -2.62 -7.06 -2.93
CA ILE A 18 -2.84 -7.97 -4.07
C ILE A 18 -1.74 -7.86 -5.12
N CYS A 19 -1.40 -6.65 -5.54
CA CYS A 19 -0.42 -6.43 -6.62
C CYS A 19 0.87 -5.75 -6.14
N HIS A 20 0.98 -5.42 -4.85
CA HIS A 20 2.14 -4.81 -4.18
C HIS A 20 2.60 -3.49 -4.80
N LYS A 21 1.76 -2.86 -5.62
CA LYS A 21 1.94 -1.52 -6.16
C LYS A 21 1.42 -0.47 -5.18
N PRO A 22 1.91 0.78 -5.24
CA PRO A 22 1.37 1.87 -4.45
C PRO A 22 -0.11 2.08 -4.78
N LEU A 23 -0.99 2.13 -3.77
CA LEU A 23 -2.41 2.43 -3.99
C LEU A 23 -2.62 3.78 -4.70
N LYS A 24 -1.69 4.72 -4.56
CA LYS A 24 -1.71 6.00 -5.29
C LYS A 24 -1.60 5.85 -6.81
N GLU A 25 -1.02 4.75 -7.29
CA GLU A 25 -0.89 4.46 -8.73
C GLU A 25 -2.07 3.65 -9.25
N HIS A 26 -2.97 3.20 -8.38
CA HIS A 26 -4.16 2.49 -8.81
C HIS A 26 -5.19 3.45 -9.35
N SER A 27 -5.77 3.08 -10.49
CA SER A 27 -7.05 3.63 -10.89
C SER A 27 -8.16 3.14 -9.94
N PHE A 28 -9.27 3.88 -9.85
CA PHE A 28 -10.42 3.50 -9.02
C PHE A 28 -10.88 2.05 -9.27
N GLU A 29 -10.91 1.64 -10.54
CA GLU A 29 -11.28 0.29 -10.96
C GLU A 29 -10.27 -0.77 -10.46
N GLU A 30 -8.97 -0.50 -10.59
CA GLU A 30 -7.92 -1.40 -10.07
C GLU A 30 -7.98 -1.51 -8.54
N GLN A 31 -8.33 -0.42 -7.85
CA GLN A 31 -8.52 -0.44 -6.41
C GLN A 31 -9.73 -1.29 -6.01
N GLN A 32 -10.86 -1.21 -6.75
CA GLN A 32 -12.03 -2.06 -6.52
C GLN A 32 -11.74 -3.54 -6.79
N GLU A 33 -11.08 -3.86 -7.89
CA GLU A 33 -10.66 -5.22 -8.24
C GLU A 33 -9.74 -5.82 -7.16
N CYS A 34 -8.75 -5.04 -6.71
CA CYS A 34 -7.85 -5.45 -5.64
C CYS A 34 -8.59 -5.59 -4.30
N ALA A 35 -9.49 -4.68 -3.95
CA ALA A 35 -10.27 -4.77 -2.72
C ALA A 35 -11.20 -6.00 -2.73
N LYS A 36 -11.79 -6.33 -3.87
CA LYS A 36 -12.62 -7.53 -4.05
C LYS A 36 -11.80 -8.79 -3.87
N LYS A 37 -10.64 -8.89 -4.55
CA LYS A 37 -9.71 -10.03 -4.39
C LYS A 37 -9.20 -10.16 -2.95
N LEU A 38 -9.02 -9.05 -2.24
CA LEU A 38 -8.64 -9.05 -0.82
C LEU A 38 -9.73 -9.66 0.05
N LEU A 39 -10.99 -9.25 -0.16
CA LEU A 39 -12.15 -9.81 0.53
C LEU A 39 -12.35 -11.30 0.24
N GLU A 40 -12.06 -11.74 -0.99
CA GLU A 40 -12.15 -13.16 -1.37
C GLU A 40 -11.04 -14.03 -0.77
N GLN A 41 -9.88 -13.47 -0.40
CA GLN A 41 -8.76 -14.21 0.20
C GLN A 41 -8.78 -14.24 1.73
N ASP A 42 -9.43 -13.27 2.37
CA ASP A 42 -9.56 -13.18 3.84
C ASP A 42 -10.79 -13.93 4.37
N GLY A 43 -11.58 -14.56 3.48
CA GLY A 43 -12.83 -15.28 3.77
C GLY A 43 -12.71 -16.79 3.83
#